data_AF-A0A9Q1KJM2-F1
#
_entry.id   AF-A0A9Q1KJM2-F1
#
_cell.length_a   1.000
_cell.length_b   1.000
_cell.length_c   1.000
_cell.angle_alpha   90.00
_cell.angle_beta   90.00
_cell.angle_gamma   90.00
#
_symmetry.space_group_name_H-M   'P 1'
#
loop_
_entity.id
_entity.type
_entity.pdbx_description
1 polymer ?
#
loop_
_entity_poly.entity_id
_entity_poly.type
_entity_poly.pdbx_seq_one_letter_code
_entity_poly.pdbx_strand_id
1 'polypeptide(L)'
;MGSQPDFTDEEKASESNRLLSAASIPPPKSLGESGPPVALEVAYESSDKLFVDDFDYDSETPPPFSWRKLWRFTGPGFLMSIAFLDPGNLEGDLQAGAIAGYSLLWLLLWATIMGLLIQLLSARVGVATGKHLAELCREEYPPWAGFLLWVMAELALIGADIQEVIGSAIAIQILSHGVLPLWAGVVITASDCFIFLFLENYGVRKLEAVFAVLIGTMALSFAWMFGDAKPSGRELIIGVLVPKLSSKTIRQAVGVVGCVIMPHNVFLHSALVQSRKVDQNKKGQVQEALNYYSIESALALLVSFVINLFLTTVFAKGFYGTEQASNIGLVNAGQYLEEKYGGGVLPILYIWGIGLLSAGQSSTITGTYAGQFIMGGFLDLRLKKWLRALITRSFAIVPTMIVALLFNTSEATLDVLNEWLNVLQSIQIPFALIPLLTLVSKEHLMGSFRVSPILEVCEIQ
;
A
#
# COMPACT_ATOMS: atom_id res chain seq x y z
N MET A 1 0.48 91.05 23.51
CA MET A 1 -0.82 90.52 23.96
C MET A 1 -1.48 89.89 22.75
N GLY A 2 -1.76 88.60 22.63
CA GLY A 2 -1.56 87.41 23.45
C GLY A 2 -1.74 86.20 22.51
N SER A 3 -0.96 85.13 22.74
CA SER A 3 -1.42 83.74 22.98
C SER A 3 -1.76 82.90 21.74
N GLN A 4 -0.95 81.85 21.53
CA GLN A 4 -1.35 80.61 20.84
C GLN A 4 -2.56 79.97 21.55
N PRO A 5 -3.26 79.04 20.86
CA PRO A 5 -3.04 77.65 21.24
C PRO A 5 -2.83 76.69 20.07
N ASP A 6 -2.13 75.63 20.43
CA ASP A 6 -1.79 74.38 19.76
C ASP A 6 -3.01 73.43 19.70
N PHE A 7 -3.23 72.73 18.57
CA PHE A 7 -4.11 71.55 18.48
C PHE A 7 -3.77 70.66 17.26
N THR A 8 -3.11 69.54 17.59
CA THR A 8 -3.24 68.14 17.10
C THR A 8 -2.73 67.69 15.72
N ASP A 9 -1.67 66.88 15.79
CA ASP A 9 -1.06 66.01 14.76
C ASP A 9 -1.93 64.83 14.25
N GLU A 10 -3.24 64.78 14.55
CA GLU A 10 -4.12 63.67 14.13
C GLU A 10 -4.70 63.81 12.71
N GLU A 11 -4.73 65.01 12.11
CA GLU A 11 -5.30 65.20 10.76
C GLU A 11 -4.32 64.95 9.60
N LYS A 12 -2.99 65.03 9.83
CA LYS A 12 -1.99 64.74 8.78
C LYS A 12 -1.71 63.25 8.57
N ALA A 13 -2.07 62.38 9.52
CA ALA A 13 -1.90 60.93 9.40
C ALA A 13 -2.99 60.25 8.55
N SER A 14 -4.14 60.90 8.38
CA SER A 14 -5.29 60.38 7.62
C SER A 14 -5.11 60.51 6.10
N GLU A 15 -4.40 61.53 5.62
CA GLU A 15 -4.27 61.82 4.19
C GLU A 15 -3.12 61.06 3.51
N SER A 16 -2.06 60.70 4.24
CA SER A 16 -0.94 59.90 3.71
C SER A 16 -1.32 58.45 3.43
N ASN A 17 -2.30 57.90 4.17
CA ASN A 17 -2.76 56.51 4.00
C ASN A 17 -3.76 56.30 2.85
N ARG A 18 -4.27 57.37 2.22
CA ARG A 18 -5.14 57.24 1.03
C ARG A 18 -4.37 57.24 -0.30
N LEU A 19 -3.14 57.74 -0.33
CA LEU A 19 -2.35 57.87 -1.55
C LEU A 19 -1.43 56.66 -1.86
N LEU A 20 -1.33 55.69 -0.95
CA LEU A 20 -0.58 54.43 -1.17
C LEU A 20 -1.47 53.23 -1.57
N SER A 21 -2.79 53.41 -1.67
CA SER A 21 -3.75 52.33 -1.99
C SER A 21 -4.15 52.26 -3.47
N ALA A 22 -3.59 53.07 -4.37
CA ALA A 22 -4.02 53.16 -5.76
C ALA A 22 -2.85 53.06 -6.75
N ALA A 23 -2.09 51.96 -6.71
CA ALA A 23 -1.18 51.59 -7.80
C ALA A 23 -0.87 50.09 -7.77
N SER A 24 -1.70 49.28 -8.43
CA SER A 24 -1.25 47.99 -8.95
C SER A 24 -1.73 47.84 -10.40
N ILE A 25 -0.75 47.64 -11.27
CA ILE A 25 -0.82 47.59 -12.73
C ILE A 25 -1.57 46.31 -13.16
N PRO A 26 -2.49 46.36 -14.13
CA PRO A 26 -3.15 45.16 -14.63
C PRO A 26 -2.22 44.37 -15.58
N PRO A 27 -2.22 43.02 -15.56
CA PRO A 27 -1.50 42.23 -16.55
C PRO A 27 -2.25 42.24 -17.91
N PRO A 28 -1.58 41.93 -19.03
CA PRO A 28 -2.13 42.10 -20.37
C PRO A 28 -3.25 41.09 -20.65
N LYS A 29 -4.30 41.55 -21.35
CA LYS A 29 -5.38 40.73 -21.90
C LYS A 29 -4.82 39.73 -22.93
N SER A 30 -4.86 38.44 -22.63
CA SER A 30 -4.83 37.39 -23.66
C SER A 30 -6.23 37.22 -24.25
N LEU A 31 -6.28 37.05 -25.58
CA LEU A 31 -7.49 36.83 -26.36
C LEU A 31 -8.22 35.54 -25.90
N GLY A 32 -9.54 35.57 -26.10
CA GLY A 32 -10.48 34.62 -25.52
C GLY A 32 -10.34 33.17 -25.96
N GLU A 33 -10.63 32.30 -25.01
CA GLU A 33 -11.30 31.02 -25.22
C GLU A 33 -12.35 30.89 -24.11
N SER A 34 -13.61 31.10 -24.50
CA SER A 34 -14.78 30.76 -23.70
C SER A 34 -15.02 29.26 -23.79
N GLY A 35 -14.52 28.52 -22.81
CA GLY A 35 -14.89 27.13 -22.53
C GLY A 35 -15.06 26.95 -21.03
N PRO A 36 -15.85 25.97 -20.55
CA PRO A 36 -15.90 25.67 -19.12
C PRO A 36 -14.47 25.34 -18.65
N PRO A 37 -14.10 25.62 -17.39
CA PRO A 37 -12.79 25.23 -16.90
C PRO A 37 -12.71 23.71 -17.08
N VAL A 38 -11.83 23.25 -17.95
CA VAL A 38 -11.42 21.85 -17.99
C VAL A 38 -10.74 21.65 -16.64
N ALA A 39 -11.47 21.07 -15.70
CA ALA A 39 -10.92 20.60 -14.44
C ALA A 39 -9.78 19.66 -14.81
N LEU A 40 -8.55 20.15 -14.69
CA LEU A 40 -7.38 19.31 -14.77
C LEU A 40 -7.53 18.31 -13.63
N GLU A 41 -7.90 17.07 -13.95
CA GLU A 41 -7.83 15.93 -13.03
C GLU A 41 -6.35 15.74 -12.65
N VAL A 42 -5.90 16.53 -11.69
CA VAL A 42 -4.62 16.42 -11.03
C VAL A 42 -4.71 15.27 -10.03
N ALA A 43 -3.62 14.52 -9.87
CA ALA A 43 -3.50 13.49 -8.84
C ALA A 43 -3.86 14.08 -7.46
N TYR A 44 -4.99 13.61 -6.92
CA TYR A 44 -5.55 13.88 -5.60
C TYR A 44 -5.48 15.36 -5.14
N GLU A 45 -6.40 16.20 -5.63
CA GLU A 45 -6.79 17.38 -4.86
C GLU A 45 -7.67 17.00 -3.67
N SER A 46 -7.48 17.75 -2.58
CA SER A 46 -8.17 17.72 -1.28
C SER A 46 -9.70 17.89 -1.31
N SER A 47 -10.31 17.84 -2.49
CA SER A 47 -11.70 18.15 -2.80
C SER A 47 -12.67 17.02 -2.42
N ASP A 48 -12.23 15.75 -2.47
CA ASP A 48 -13.06 14.57 -2.21
C ASP A 48 -12.82 13.94 -0.82
N LYS A 49 -12.44 14.74 0.18
CA LYS A 49 -12.39 14.20 1.55
C LYS A 49 -13.81 13.89 2.03
N LEU A 50 -14.05 12.64 2.41
CA LEU A 50 -15.33 12.22 2.95
C LEU A 50 -15.57 12.95 4.28
N PHE A 51 -16.65 13.74 4.33
CA PHE A 51 -17.13 14.35 5.56
C PHE A 51 -17.69 13.25 6.46
N VAL A 52 -17.00 12.98 7.57
CA VAL A 52 -17.59 12.24 8.68
C VAL A 52 -18.38 13.27 9.49
N ASP A 53 -19.63 13.51 9.10
CA ASP A 53 -20.53 14.34 9.91
C ASP A 53 -20.69 13.72 11.31
N ASP A 54 -20.68 14.59 12.33
CA ASP A 54 -20.77 14.38 13.79
C ASP A 54 -19.46 14.63 14.58
N PHE A 55 -18.79 15.76 14.29
CA PHE A 55 -17.75 16.34 15.15
C PHE A 55 -18.27 17.52 15.97
N ASP A 56 -19.49 17.41 16.52
CA ASP A 56 -20.12 18.48 17.30
C ASP A 56 -19.74 18.42 18.79
N TYR A 57 -18.48 18.11 19.09
CA TYR A 57 -17.98 18.04 20.46
C TYR A 57 -16.68 18.84 20.62
N ASP A 58 -16.74 19.88 21.45
CA ASP A 58 -15.62 20.67 21.97
C ASP A 58 -14.90 19.99 23.14
N SER A 59 -14.97 18.65 23.25
CA SER A 59 -14.33 17.94 24.35
C SER A 59 -12.89 17.55 24.03
N GLU A 60 -11.97 17.89 24.93
CA GLU A 60 -10.59 17.38 24.97
C GLU A 60 -10.52 15.84 25.11
N THR A 61 -11.65 15.18 25.36
CA THR A 61 -11.79 13.74 25.54
C THR A 61 -12.39 13.06 24.30
N PRO A 62 -11.92 11.86 23.93
CA PRO A 62 -12.48 11.11 22.81
C PRO A 62 -13.89 10.61 23.16
N PRO A 63 -14.87 10.70 22.23
CA PRO A 63 -16.23 10.21 22.45
C PRO A 63 -16.26 8.66 22.53
N PRO A 64 -17.37 8.08 23.04
CA PRO A 64 -17.52 6.64 23.13
C PRO A 64 -17.51 5.96 21.74
N PHE A 65 -16.98 4.73 21.70
CA PHE A 65 -16.88 3.93 20.48
C PHE A 65 -18.24 3.74 19.80
N SER A 66 -18.29 3.94 18.48
CA SER A 66 -19.50 3.76 17.67
C SER A 66 -19.20 2.90 16.45
N TRP A 67 -19.93 1.78 16.32
CA TRP A 67 -19.87 0.91 15.15
C TRP A 67 -20.21 1.66 13.85
N ARG A 68 -21.16 2.59 13.87
CA ARG A 68 -21.54 3.39 12.70
C ARG A 68 -20.40 4.32 12.26
N LYS A 69 -19.64 4.87 13.22
CA LYS A 69 -18.44 5.66 12.92
C LYS A 69 -17.32 4.76 12.38
N LEU A 70 -17.08 3.60 12.99
CA LEU A 70 -16.08 2.64 12.49
C LEU A 70 -16.32 2.32 10.99
N TRP A 71 -17.57 2.02 10.60
CA TRP A 71 -17.93 1.78 9.19
C TRP A 71 -17.66 2.97 8.25
N ARG A 72 -17.68 4.21 8.74
CA ARG A 72 -17.34 5.41 7.94
C ARG A 72 -15.84 5.64 7.83
N PHE A 73 -15.09 5.25 8.85
CA PHE A 73 -13.62 5.28 8.84
C PHE A 73 -13.03 4.11 8.05
N THR A 74 -13.77 3.00 7.93
CA THR A 74 -13.36 1.82 7.16
C THR A 74 -13.10 2.17 5.69
N GLY A 75 -12.00 1.66 5.15
CA GLY A 75 -11.50 1.88 3.80
C GLY A 75 -9.96 1.86 3.78
N PRO A 76 -9.29 2.88 4.34
CA PRO A 76 -7.82 3.03 4.32
C PRO A 76 -7.04 1.79 4.78
N GLY A 77 -7.47 1.14 5.86
CA GLY A 77 -6.81 -0.05 6.40
C GLY A 77 -6.95 -1.26 5.48
N PHE A 78 -8.12 -1.45 4.86
CA PHE A 78 -8.34 -2.52 3.87
C PHE A 78 -7.60 -2.28 2.56
N LEU A 79 -7.50 -1.03 2.10
CA LEU A 79 -6.68 -0.67 0.94
C LEU A 79 -5.19 -0.96 1.21
N MET A 80 -4.71 -0.59 2.39
CA MET A 80 -3.34 -0.88 2.81
C MET A 80 -3.07 -2.39 2.94
N SER A 81 -4.04 -3.19 3.40
CA SER A 81 -3.84 -4.63 3.61
C SER A 81 -3.74 -5.44 2.32
N ILE A 82 -4.12 -4.87 1.17
CA ILE A 82 -3.95 -5.49 -0.15
C ILE A 82 -2.48 -5.67 -0.50
N ALA A 83 -1.64 -4.75 -0.06
CA ALA A 83 -0.19 -4.85 -0.23
C ALA A 83 0.42 -6.03 0.57
N PHE A 84 -0.36 -6.71 1.42
CA PHE A 84 0.05 -7.96 2.07
C PHE A 84 -0.48 -9.21 1.34
N LEU A 85 -1.21 -9.03 0.24
CA LEU A 85 -1.89 -10.05 -0.55
C LEU A 85 -1.50 -10.00 -2.04
N ASP A 86 -0.47 -9.23 -2.38
CA ASP A 86 0.03 -9.08 -3.73
C ASP A 86 0.76 -10.35 -4.21
N PRO A 87 0.91 -10.56 -5.53
CA PRO A 87 1.55 -11.78 -6.05
C PRO A 87 2.96 -12.04 -5.50
N GLY A 88 3.74 -11.00 -5.19
CA GLY A 88 5.07 -11.15 -4.60
C GLY A 88 5.03 -11.77 -3.21
N ASN A 89 4.07 -11.36 -2.37
CA ASN A 89 3.84 -11.97 -1.07
C ASN A 89 3.30 -13.40 -1.18
N LEU A 90 2.34 -13.64 -2.08
CA LEU A 90 1.81 -14.98 -2.32
C LEU A 90 2.90 -15.98 -2.72
N GLU A 91 3.86 -15.56 -3.56
CA GLU A 91 5.00 -16.37 -3.97
C GLU A 91 5.97 -16.67 -2.83
N GLY A 92 6.31 -15.65 -2.02
CA GLY A 92 7.14 -15.85 -0.83
C GLY A 92 6.50 -16.83 0.16
N ASP A 93 5.20 -16.69 0.39
CA ASP A 93 4.42 -17.52 1.31
C ASP A 93 4.26 -18.97 0.82
N LEU A 94 3.97 -19.17 -0.47
CA LEU A 94 3.87 -20.53 -1.02
C LEU A 94 5.23 -21.24 -1.01
N GLN A 95 6.33 -20.54 -1.31
CA GLN A 95 7.69 -21.10 -1.26
C GLN A 95 8.10 -21.42 0.19
N ALA A 96 7.79 -20.52 1.12
CA ALA A 96 7.99 -20.75 2.55
C ALA A 96 7.23 -21.98 3.03
N GLY A 97 5.96 -22.12 2.65
CA GLY A 97 5.15 -23.30 2.95
C GLY A 97 5.75 -24.57 2.38
N ALA A 98 6.07 -24.59 1.08
CA ALA A 98 6.60 -25.77 0.40
C ALA A 98 7.96 -26.23 0.96
N ILE A 99 8.87 -25.30 1.26
CA ILE A 99 10.24 -25.65 1.67
C ILE A 99 10.35 -25.83 3.18
N ALA A 100 9.65 -25.02 3.98
CA ALA A 100 9.74 -25.00 5.43
C ALA A 100 8.61 -25.72 6.16
N GLY A 101 7.55 -26.10 5.43
CA GLY A 101 6.36 -26.70 6.01
C GLY A 101 5.69 -25.74 7.00
N TYR A 102 5.24 -26.27 8.12
CA TYR A 102 4.57 -25.49 9.18
C TYR A 102 5.54 -24.68 10.06
N SER A 103 6.86 -24.78 9.86
CA SER A 103 7.85 -24.21 10.79
C SER A 103 7.98 -22.69 10.73
N LEU A 104 7.56 -22.04 9.63
CA LEU A 104 7.64 -20.60 9.46
C LEU A 104 6.32 -19.87 9.76
N LEU A 105 5.26 -20.56 10.14
CA LEU A 105 3.96 -19.92 10.41
C LEU A 105 4.00 -18.94 11.59
N TRP A 106 4.79 -19.23 12.63
CA TRP A 106 5.01 -18.28 13.73
C TRP A 106 5.71 -17.02 13.23
N LEU A 107 6.65 -17.16 12.29
CA LEU A 107 7.37 -16.03 11.73
C LEU A 107 6.45 -15.18 10.86
N LEU A 108 5.58 -15.79 10.06
CA LEU A 108 4.55 -15.09 9.30
C LEU A 108 3.62 -14.27 10.23
N LEU A 109 3.21 -14.85 11.37
CA LEU A 109 2.42 -14.14 12.38
C LEU A 109 3.17 -12.94 12.94
N TRP A 110 4.41 -13.13 13.40
CA TRP A 110 5.21 -12.05 13.99
C TRP A 110 5.58 -10.98 12.95
N ALA A 111 5.89 -11.36 11.71
CA ALA A 111 6.12 -10.43 10.62
C ALA A 111 4.87 -9.60 10.34
N THR A 112 3.67 -10.21 10.38
CA THR A 112 2.41 -9.47 10.20
C THR A 112 2.12 -8.55 11.38
N ILE A 113 2.45 -8.95 12.61
CA ILE A 113 2.34 -8.09 13.80
C ILE A 113 3.30 -6.90 13.69
N MET A 114 4.55 -7.11 13.26
CA MET A 114 5.49 -6.03 13.00
C MET A 114 5.00 -5.10 11.88
N GLY A 115 4.46 -5.69 10.81
CA GLY A 115 3.78 -4.96 9.74
C GLY A 115 2.65 -4.08 10.30
N LEU A 116 1.80 -4.62 11.18
CA LEU A 116 0.76 -3.84 11.85
C LEU A 116 1.34 -2.67 12.63
N LEU A 117 2.39 -2.88 13.43
CA LEU A 117 3.02 -1.80 14.22
C LEU A 117 3.52 -0.67 13.30
N ILE A 118 4.28 -1.00 12.27
CA ILE A 118 4.78 -0.05 11.27
C ILE A 118 3.63 0.72 10.62
N GLN A 119 2.54 0.02 10.28
CA GLN A 119 1.38 0.63 9.66
C GLN A 119 0.61 1.55 10.62
N LEU A 120 0.52 1.21 11.90
CA LEU A 120 -0.04 2.08 12.92
C LEU A 120 0.80 3.35 13.13
N LEU A 121 2.12 3.24 13.04
CA LEU A 121 3.01 4.40 13.08
C LEU A 121 2.81 5.30 11.85
N SER A 122 2.74 4.70 10.66
CA SER A 122 2.48 5.42 9.41
C SER A 122 1.13 6.17 9.45
N ALA A 123 0.07 5.48 9.87
CA ALA A 123 -1.24 6.08 10.10
C ALA A 123 -1.17 7.22 11.12
N ARG A 124 -0.41 7.04 12.21
CA ARG A 124 -0.25 8.05 13.26
C ARG A 124 0.39 9.33 12.74
N VAL A 125 1.45 9.22 11.93
CA VAL A 125 2.07 10.38 11.27
C VAL A 125 1.06 11.12 10.41
N GLY A 126 0.34 10.39 9.54
CA GLY A 126 -0.62 11.00 8.62
C GLY A 126 -1.76 11.73 9.31
N VAL A 127 -2.30 11.15 10.40
CA VAL A 127 -3.42 11.75 11.16
C VAL A 127 -2.96 12.90 12.05
N ALA A 128 -1.81 12.76 12.73
CA ALA A 128 -1.33 13.77 13.68
C ALA A 128 -0.79 15.03 12.99
N THR A 129 -0.04 14.86 11.89
CA THR A 129 0.62 15.97 11.19
C THR A 129 -0.24 16.58 10.07
N GLY A 130 -1.22 15.83 9.57
CA GLY A 130 -2.00 16.23 8.39
C GLY A 130 -1.24 16.20 7.08
N LYS A 131 -0.02 15.68 7.07
CA LYS A 131 0.87 15.51 5.91
C LYS A 131 1.28 14.06 5.80
N HIS A 132 1.49 13.58 4.59
CA HIS A 132 1.92 12.18 4.41
C HIS A 132 3.44 12.06 4.55
N LEU A 133 3.92 10.84 4.77
CA LEU A 133 5.32 10.58 5.10
C LEU A 133 6.29 11.15 4.05
N ALA A 134 5.96 11.06 2.76
CA ALA A 134 6.78 11.58 1.68
C ALA A 134 6.92 13.13 1.72
N GLU A 135 5.85 13.87 2.06
CA GLU A 135 5.91 15.33 2.23
C GLU A 135 6.82 15.71 3.40
N LEU A 136 6.65 15.03 4.54
CA LEU A 136 7.48 15.26 5.72
C LEU A 136 8.94 14.93 5.47
N CYS A 137 9.23 13.86 4.71
CA CYS A 137 10.59 13.52 4.34
C CYS A 137 11.22 14.64 3.47
N ARG A 138 10.45 15.23 2.55
CA ARG A 138 10.92 16.36 1.73
C ARG A 138 11.18 17.61 2.55
N GLU A 139 10.34 17.89 3.55
CA GLU A 139 10.44 19.09 4.40
C GLU A 139 11.57 19.01 5.42
N GLU A 140 11.83 17.83 5.98
CA GLU A 140 12.75 17.64 7.10
C GLU A 140 14.16 17.23 6.69
N TYR A 141 14.32 16.57 5.53
CA TYR A 141 15.63 16.13 5.04
C TYR A 141 16.22 17.09 4.00
N PRO A 142 17.55 17.18 3.91
CA PRO A 142 18.20 17.96 2.85
C PRO A 142 17.84 17.39 1.47
N PRO A 143 17.85 18.21 0.41
CA PRO A 143 17.33 17.85 -0.91
C PRO A 143 18.00 16.61 -1.52
N TRP A 144 19.27 16.35 -1.24
CA TRP A 144 19.98 15.15 -1.71
C TRP A 144 19.44 13.87 -1.07
N ALA A 145 19.09 13.91 0.23
CA ALA A 145 18.55 12.76 0.95
C ALA A 145 17.09 12.52 0.56
N GLY A 146 16.30 13.59 0.44
CA GLY A 146 14.93 13.51 -0.09
C GLY A 146 14.89 12.91 -1.50
N PHE A 147 15.82 13.31 -2.38
CA PHE A 147 15.95 12.72 -3.72
C PHE A 147 16.35 11.24 -3.68
N LEU A 148 17.30 10.86 -2.83
CA LEU A 148 17.68 9.45 -2.66
C LEU A 148 16.50 8.60 -2.17
N LEU A 149 15.75 9.09 -1.18
CA LEU A 149 14.56 8.42 -0.66
C LEU A 149 13.49 8.27 -1.73
N TRP A 150 13.30 9.29 -2.57
CA TRP A 150 12.39 9.22 -3.73
C TRP A 150 12.82 8.15 -4.72
N VAL A 151 14.10 8.11 -5.12
CA VAL A 151 14.60 7.08 -6.04
C VAL A 151 14.39 5.69 -5.47
N MET A 152 14.70 5.48 -4.19
CA MET A 152 14.51 4.19 -3.53
C MET A 152 13.03 3.78 -3.45
N ALA A 153 12.13 4.74 -3.18
CA ALA A 153 10.69 4.49 -3.13
C ALA A 153 10.09 4.19 -4.51
N GLU A 154 10.52 4.87 -5.58
CA GLU A 154 10.10 4.57 -6.95
C GLU A 154 10.66 3.22 -7.43
N LEU A 155 11.90 2.87 -7.07
CA LEU A 155 12.44 1.54 -7.34
C LEU A 155 11.64 0.44 -6.62
N ALA A 156 11.16 0.71 -5.40
CA ALA A 156 10.30 -0.22 -4.66
C ALA A 156 8.96 -0.42 -5.35
N LEU A 157 8.39 0.69 -5.80
CA LEU A 157 7.13 0.69 -6.52
C LEU A 157 7.25 -0.09 -7.84
N ILE A 158 8.25 0.21 -8.67
CA ILE A 158 8.47 -0.50 -9.94
C ILE A 158 8.70 -1.99 -9.71
N GLY A 159 9.44 -2.35 -8.65
CA GLY A 159 9.69 -3.75 -8.31
C GLY A 159 8.40 -4.52 -8.00
N ALA A 160 7.53 -3.95 -7.18
CA ALA A 160 6.22 -4.53 -6.88
C ALA A 160 5.34 -4.59 -8.14
N ASP A 161 5.31 -3.51 -8.91
CA ASP A 161 4.57 -3.38 -10.15
C ASP A 161 4.94 -4.50 -11.15
N ILE A 162 6.22 -4.89 -11.25
CA ILE A 162 6.67 -6.04 -12.05
C ILE A 162 6.05 -7.35 -11.55
N GLN A 163 6.05 -7.62 -10.24
CA GLN A 163 5.47 -8.84 -9.66
C GLN A 163 3.96 -8.93 -9.93
N GLU A 164 3.27 -7.78 -9.93
CA GLU A 164 1.85 -7.71 -10.23
C GLU A 164 1.52 -8.06 -11.68
N VAL A 165 2.33 -7.55 -12.63
CA VAL A 165 2.21 -7.89 -14.06
C VAL A 165 2.45 -9.39 -14.24
N ILE A 166 3.50 -9.92 -13.63
CA ILE A 166 3.86 -11.34 -13.73
C ILE A 166 2.73 -12.21 -13.17
N GLY A 167 2.26 -11.93 -11.94
CA GLY A 167 1.18 -12.69 -11.31
C GLY A 167 -0.12 -12.65 -12.12
N SER A 168 -0.51 -11.48 -12.62
CA SER A 168 -1.73 -11.33 -13.44
C SER A 168 -1.59 -12.03 -14.80
N ALA A 169 -0.43 -11.96 -15.44
CA ALA A 169 -0.17 -12.64 -16.71
C ALA A 169 -0.19 -14.17 -16.56
N ILE A 170 0.40 -14.69 -15.48
CA ILE A 170 0.35 -16.12 -15.13
C ILE A 170 -1.10 -16.53 -14.87
N ALA A 171 -1.86 -15.74 -14.12
CA ALA A 171 -3.27 -16.04 -13.86
C ALA A 171 -4.08 -16.10 -15.16
N ILE A 172 -3.89 -15.16 -16.09
CA ILE A 172 -4.55 -15.18 -17.41
C ILE A 172 -4.14 -16.41 -18.23
N GLN A 173 -2.85 -16.79 -18.19
CA GLN A 173 -2.37 -18.00 -18.86
C GLN A 173 -3.06 -19.25 -18.30
N ILE A 174 -3.19 -19.36 -16.97
CA ILE A 174 -3.86 -20.47 -16.29
C ILE A 174 -5.36 -20.51 -16.63
N LEU A 175 -6.05 -19.37 -16.53
CA LEU A 175 -7.48 -19.27 -16.81
C LEU A 175 -7.84 -19.53 -18.28
N SER A 176 -6.92 -19.24 -19.20
CA SER A 176 -7.09 -19.53 -20.62
C SER A 176 -6.66 -20.95 -21.02
N HIS A 177 -6.36 -21.82 -20.05
CA HIS A 177 -5.89 -23.20 -20.30
C HIS A 177 -4.59 -23.24 -21.15
N GLY A 178 -3.76 -22.20 -21.03
CA GLY A 178 -2.52 -22.04 -21.80
C GLY A 178 -2.70 -21.56 -23.24
N VAL A 179 -3.93 -21.21 -23.67
CA VAL A 179 -4.18 -20.66 -25.02
C VAL A 179 -3.52 -19.29 -25.18
N LEU A 180 -3.54 -18.47 -24.13
CA LEU A 180 -2.86 -17.18 -24.13
C LEU A 180 -1.43 -17.35 -23.59
N PRO A 181 -0.39 -17.06 -24.39
CA PRO A 181 0.99 -17.10 -23.91
C PRO A 181 1.23 -15.96 -22.91
N LEU A 182 2.28 -16.10 -22.08
CA LEU A 182 2.66 -15.11 -21.06
C LEU A 182 2.76 -13.69 -21.60
N TRP A 183 3.42 -13.50 -22.76
CA TRP A 183 3.56 -12.17 -23.37
C TRP A 183 2.20 -11.55 -23.73
N ALA A 184 1.20 -12.35 -24.11
CA ALA A 184 -0.14 -11.86 -24.38
C ALA A 184 -0.85 -11.47 -23.08
N GLY A 185 -0.65 -12.26 -22.01
CA GLY A 185 -1.10 -11.91 -20.66
C GLY A 185 -0.56 -10.55 -20.21
N VAL A 186 0.74 -10.31 -20.40
CA VAL A 186 1.39 -9.03 -20.05
C VAL A 186 0.81 -7.84 -20.84
N VAL A 187 0.47 -8.02 -22.11
CA VAL A 187 -0.18 -6.97 -22.92
C VAL A 187 -1.62 -6.71 -22.47
N ILE A 188 -2.35 -7.76 -22.08
CA ILE A 188 -3.69 -7.62 -21.51
C ILE A 188 -3.62 -6.83 -20.20
N THR A 189 -2.64 -7.13 -19.35
CA THR A 189 -2.46 -6.40 -18.09
C THR A 189 -2.00 -4.95 -18.32
N ALA A 190 -1.29 -4.66 -19.41
CA ALA A 190 -1.04 -3.27 -19.78
C ALA A 190 -2.35 -2.48 -20.05
N SER A 191 -3.38 -3.18 -20.53
CA SER A 191 -4.68 -2.60 -20.82
C SER A 191 -5.55 -2.45 -19.56
N ASP A 192 -5.36 -3.31 -18.55
CA ASP A 192 -6.11 -3.25 -17.28
C ASP A 192 -5.89 -1.93 -16.52
N CYS A 193 -4.69 -1.36 -16.63
CA CYS A 193 -4.33 -0.10 -16.00
C CYS A 193 -5.25 1.04 -16.47
N PHE A 194 -5.63 1.06 -17.74
CA PHE A 194 -6.57 2.06 -18.27
C PHE A 194 -8.00 1.84 -17.74
N ILE A 195 -8.41 0.59 -17.55
CA ILE A 195 -9.71 0.26 -16.97
C ILE A 195 -9.77 0.74 -15.52
N PHE A 196 -8.68 0.56 -14.75
CA PHE A 196 -8.63 1.03 -13.37
C PHE A 196 -8.53 2.55 -13.24
N LEU A 197 -7.76 3.22 -14.10
CA LEU A 197 -7.76 4.69 -14.15
C LEU A 197 -9.16 5.24 -14.43
N PHE A 198 -9.93 4.59 -15.31
CA PHE A 198 -11.32 4.95 -15.54
C PHE A 198 -12.18 4.71 -14.30
N LEU A 199 -11.94 3.63 -13.55
CA LEU A 199 -12.67 3.29 -12.32
C LEU A 199 -12.34 4.24 -11.15
N GLU A 200 -11.10 4.72 -11.06
CA GLU A 200 -10.66 5.71 -10.08
C GLU A 200 -11.47 7.02 -10.18
N ASN A 201 -11.86 7.42 -11.40
CA ASN A 201 -12.68 8.61 -11.63
C ASN A 201 -14.12 8.49 -11.10
N TYR A 202 -14.57 7.31 -10.65
CA TYR A 202 -15.92 7.11 -10.10
C TYR A 202 -16.03 7.35 -8.58
N GLY A 203 -14.90 7.65 -7.90
CA GLY A 203 -14.85 8.08 -6.49
C GLY A 203 -14.47 7.00 -5.48
N VAL A 204 -13.94 7.44 -4.33
CA VAL A 204 -13.26 6.60 -3.30
C VAL A 204 -14.13 5.46 -2.77
N ARG A 205 -15.43 5.67 -2.51
CA ARG A 205 -16.30 4.61 -1.93
C ARG A 205 -16.55 3.44 -2.90
N LYS A 206 -16.63 3.70 -4.21
CA LYS A 206 -16.84 2.63 -5.20
C LYS A 206 -15.57 1.82 -5.38
N LEU A 207 -14.42 2.49 -5.32
CA LEU A 207 -13.11 1.85 -5.32
C LEU A 207 -12.94 0.95 -4.08
N GLU A 208 -13.29 1.41 -2.88
CA GLU A 208 -13.32 0.60 -1.65
C GLU A 208 -14.20 -0.66 -1.81
N ALA A 209 -15.35 -0.55 -2.47
CA ALA A 209 -16.23 -1.69 -2.75
C ALA A 209 -15.60 -2.70 -3.73
N VAL A 210 -14.90 -2.23 -4.76
CA VAL A 210 -14.17 -3.09 -5.71
C VAL A 210 -13.08 -3.86 -4.99
N PHE A 211 -12.33 -3.19 -4.11
CA PHE A 211 -11.33 -3.83 -3.27
C PHE A 211 -11.92 -4.89 -2.33
N ALA A 212 -13.05 -4.60 -1.69
CA ALA A 212 -13.74 -5.58 -0.85
C ALA A 212 -14.12 -6.85 -1.64
N VAL A 213 -14.53 -6.69 -2.92
CA VAL A 213 -14.81 -7.83 -3.81
C VAL A 213 -13.55 -8.61 -4.15
N LEU A 214 -12.43 -7.94 -4.47
CA LEU A 214 -11.16 -8.59 -4.79
C LEU A 214 -10.60 -9.37 -3.59
N ILE A 215 -10.57 -8.73 -2.41
CA ILE A 215 -10.14 -9.39 -1.15
C ILE A 215 -11.07 -10.54 -0.80
N GLY A 216 -12.39 -10.35 -0.92
CA GLY A 216 -13.36 -11.42 -0.70
C GLY A 216 -13.16 -12.60 -1.64
N THR A 217 -12.83 -12.33 -2.91
CA THR A 217 -12.53 -13.38 -3.91
C THR A 217 -11.26 -14.15 -3.53
N MET A 218 -10.18 -13.46 -3.15
CA MET A 218 -8.95 -14.11 -2.67
C MET A 218 -9.21 -14.97 -1.43
N ALA A 219 -9.92 -14.42 -0.45
CA ALA A 219 -10.25 -15.12 0.80
C ALA A 219 -11.07 -16.39 0.54
N LEU A 220 -12.09 -16.31 -0.32
CA LEU A 220 -12.91 -17.46 -0.69
C LEU A 220 -12.11 -18.50 -1.46
N SER A 221 -11.29 -18.09 -2.44
CA SER A 221 -10.46 -19.00 -3.22
C SER A 221 -9.47 -19.77 -2.34
N PHE A 222 -8.74 -19.08 -1.46
CA PHE A 222 -7.71 -19.73 -0.65
C PHE A 222 -8.29 -20.50 0.54
N ALA A 223 -9.42 -20.05 1.10
CA ALA A 223 -10.17 -20.83 2.09
C ALA A 223 -10.73 -22.12 1.48
N TRP A 224 -11.20 -22.09 0.23
CA TRP A 224 -11.65 -23.28 -0.47
C TRP A 224 -10.50 -24.28 -0.65
N MET A 225 -9.35 -23.82 -1.16
CA MET A 225 -8.16 -24.66 -1.31
C MET A 225 -7.70 -25.25 0.02
N PHE A 226 -7.76 -24.48 1.11
CA PHE A 226 -7.44 -24.94 2.45
C PHE A 226 -8.40 -26.04 2.93
N GLY A 227 -9.70 -25.90 2.65
CA GLY A 227 -10.72 -26.90 2.96
C GLY A 227 -10.49 -28.22 2.24
N ASP A 228 -10.17 -28.17 0.94
CA ASP A 228 -9.93 -29.34 0.10
C ASP A 228 -8.61 -30.06 0.46
N ALA A 229 -7.56 -29.30 0.80
CA ALA A 229 -6.27 -29.85 1.20
C ALA A 229 -6.31 -30.57 2.58
N LYS A 230 -7.35 -30.33 3.39
CA LYS A 230 -7.56 -30.90 4.74
C LYS A 230 -6.28 -30.94 5.60
N PRO A 231 -5.64 -29.79 5.86
CA PRO A 231 -4.43 -29.74 6.64
C PRO A 231 -4.66 -30.12 8.11
N SER A 232 -3.61 -30.59 8.76
CA SER A 232 -3.59 -30.99 10.17
C SER A 232 -3.70 -29.75 11.08
N GLY A 233 -4.90 -29.46 11.58
CA GLY A 233 -5.15 -28.31 12.46
C GLY A 233 -4.26 -28.27 13.72
N ARG A 234 -3.84 -29.43 14.23
CA ARG A 234 -2.88 -29.51 15.35
C ARG A 234 -1.48 -29.01 14.96
N GLU A 235 -0.99 -29.37 13.79
CA GLU A 235 0.34 -28.96 13.31
C GLU A 235 0.34 -27.48 12.92
N LEU A 236 -0.78 -26.98 12.38
CA LEU A 236 -1.02 -25.56 12.14
C LEU A 236 -0.85 -24.74 13.44
N ILE A 237 -1.60 -25.08 14.49
CA ILE A 237 -1.55 -24.35 15.76
C ILE A 237 -0.14 -24.41 16.37
N ILE A 238 0.51 -25.57 16.32
CA ILE A 238 1.89 -25.72 16.80
C ILE A 238 2.86 -24.87 15.96
N GLY A 239 2.69 -24.83 14.63
CA GLY A 239 3.53 -24.06 13.72
C GLY A 239 3.40 -22.55 13.93
N VAL A 240 2.20 -22.07 14.27
CA VAL A 240 1.92 -20.66 14.56
C VAL A 240 2.46 -20.25 15.94
N LEU A 241 2.39 -21.13 16.94
CA LEU A 241 2.74 -20.78 18.34
C LEU A 241 4.19 -21.09 18.71
N VAL A 242 4.81 -22.11 18.12
CA VAL A 242 6.13 -22.60 18.56
C VAL A 242 7.22 -22.16 17.59
N PRO A 243 8.13 -21.26 18.01
CA PRO A 243 9.24 -20.85 17.17
C PRO A 243 10.21 -22.02 16.95
N LYS A 244 10.31 -22.47 15.71
CA LYS A 244 11.28 -23.48 15.28
C LYS A 244 12.01 -22.95 14.07
N LEU A 245 13.32 -22.74 14.20
CA LEU A 245 14.17 -22.31 13.11
C LEU A 245 15.25 -23.37 12.89
N SER A 246 15.43 -23.80 11.64
CA SER A 246 16.53 -24.68 11.23
C SER A 246 17.48 -23.91 10.32
N SER A 247 18.76 -24.28 10.28
CA SER A 247 19.75 -23.61 9.42
C SER A 247 19.39 -23.66 7.93
N LYS A 248 18.62 -24.67 7.51
CA LYS A 248 18.14 -24.83 6.12
C LYS A 248 17.01 -23.87 5.76
N THR A 249 16.36 -23.27 6.77
CA THR A 249 15.12 -22.48 6.62
C THR A 249 15.38 -20.97 6.76
N ILE A 250 16.61 -20.56 7.09
CA ILE A 250 16.95 -19.15 7.34
C ILE A 250 16.68 -18.28 6.09
N ARG A 251 16.98 -18.79 4.89
CA ARG A 251 16.79 -18.03 3.65
C ARG A 251 15.31 -17.73 3.41
N GLN A 252 14.46 -18.73 3.62
CA GLN A 252 13.01 -18.60 3.51
C GLN A 252 12.46 -17.70 4.62
N ALA A 253 13.02 -17.78 5.84
CA ALA A 253 12.65 -16.89 6.93
C ALA A 253 12.88 -15.41 6.59
N VAL A 254 14.04 -15.09 6.01
CA VAL A 254 14.35 -13.73 5.54
C VAL A 254 13.40 -13.33 4.39
N GLY A 255 13.11 -14.25 3.47
CA GLY A 255 12.13 -14.05 2.40
C GLY A 255 10.74 -13.66 2.94
N VAL A 256 10.18 -14.46 3.87
CA VAL A 256 8.86 -14.18 4.49
C VAL A 256 8.83 -12.80 5.13
N VAL A 257 9.87 -12.42 5.89
CA VAL A 257 9.91 -11.08 6.52
C VAL A 257 9.98 -9.97 5.47
N GLY A 258 10.80 -10.15 4.42
CA GLY A 258 10.96 -9.18 3.34
C GLY A 258 9.69 -9.00 2.49
N CYS A 259 8.95 -10.08 2.23
CA CYS A 259 7.70 -10.05 1.48
C CYS A 259 6.55 -9.41 2.28
N VAL A 260 6.54 -9.57 3.60
CA VAL A 260 5.47 -9.03 4.46
C VAL A 260 5.63 -7.52 4.68
N ILE A 261 6.86 -7.02 4.84
CA ILE A 261 7.09 -5.59 5.13
C ILE A 261 7.39 -4.84 3.84
N MET A 262 6.34 -4.31 3.21
CA MET A 262 6.50 -3.60 1.93
C MET A 262 6.73 -2.08 2.12
N PRO A 263 7.87 -1.51 1.67
CA PRO A 263 8.26 -0.13 1.96
C PRO A 263 7.30 0.93 1.42
N HIS A 264 6.82 0.76 0.17
CA HIS A 264 5.93 1.73 -0.45
C HIS A 264 4.56 1.79 0.25
N ASN A 265 4.16 0.71 0.93
CA ASN A 265 2.92 0.65 1.68
C ASN A 265 2.95 1.56 2.92
N VAL A 266 4.14 1.80 3.48
CA VAL A 266 4.34 2.76 4.58
C VAL A 266 3.98 4.19 4.12
N PHE A 267 4.42 4.58 2.92
CA PHE A 267 4.06 5.89 2.36
C PHE A 267 2.57 5.97 2.03
N LEU A 268 2.03 4.91 1.42
CA LEU A 268 0.63 4.84 1.04
C LEU A 268 -0.32 5.00 2.23
N HIS A 269 -0.12 4.23 3.30
CA HIS A 269 -1.04 4.25 4.44
C HIS A 269 -1.08 5.62 5.13
N SER A 270 0.06 6.30 5.27
CA SER A 270 0.15 7.67 5.80
C SER A 270 -0.65 8.70 5.00
N ALA A 271 -0.88 8.42 3.71
CA ALA A 271 -1.69 9.25 2.83
C ALA A 271 -3.17 8.85 2.83
N LEU A 272 -3.47 7.54 2.82
CA LEU A 272 -4.85 7.04 2.80
C LEU A 272 -5.66 7.47 4.03
N VAL A 273 -5.03 7.54 5.20
CA VAL A 273 -5.70 8.01 6.44
C VAL A 273 -6.12 9.48 6.39
N GLN A 274 -5.60 10.27 5.44
CA GLN A 274 -6.00 11.66 5.22
C GLN A 274 -7.21 11.83 4.30
N SER A 275 -7.72 10.73 3.75
CA SER A 275 -8.97 10.72 2.98
C SER A 275 -10.20 11.10 3.83
N ARG A 276 -10.09 10.94 5.15
CA ARG A 276 -11.10 11.40 6.11
C ARG A 276 -10.64 12.74 6.71
N LYS A 277 -11.54 13.72 6.76
CA LYS A 277 -11.25 15.04 7.40
C LYS A 277 -11.16 14.86 8.91
N VAL A 278 -9.99 15.19 9.48
CA VAL A 278 -9.75 15.26 10.92
C VAL A 278 -9.18 16.64 11.22
N ASP A 279 -9.76 17.36 12.20
CA ASP A 279 -9.20 18.63 12.66
C ASP A 279 -8.03 18.38 13.60
N GLN A 280 -6.81 18.68 13.14
CA GLN A 280 -5.57 18.48 13.88
C GLN A 280 -5.46 19.39 15.12
N ASN A 281 -6.23 20.49 15.16
CA ASN A 281 -6.23 21.40 16.31
C ASN A 281 -6.97 20.81 17.52
N LYS A 282 -7.88 19.86 17.28
CA LYS A 282 -8.69 19.22 18.32
C LYS A 282 -8.10 17.85 18.70
N LYS A 283 -7.36 17.81 19.81
CA LYS A 283 -6.69 16.58 20.30
C LYS A 283 -7.63 15.38 20.44
N GLY A 284 -8.87 15.60 20.89
CA GLY A 284 -9.88 14.55 21.02
C GLY A 284 -10.23 13.87 19.68
N GLN A 285 -10.29 14.63 18.58
CA GLN A 285 -10.59 14.10 17.25
C GLN A 285 -9.42 13.31 16.67
N VAL A 286 -8.19 13.79 16.87
CA VAL A 286 -6.98 13.07 16.47
C VAL A 286 -6.92 11.73 17.21
N GLN A 287 -7.13 11.73 18.53
CA GLN A 287 -7.13 10.49 19.31
C GLN A 287 -8.24 9.51 18.91
N GLU A 288 -9.45 10.03 18.64
CA GLU A 288 -10.58 9.24 18.13
C GLU A 288 -10.24 8.58 16.78
N ALA A 289 -9.71 9.36 15.84
CA ALA A 289 -9.31 8.87 14.52
C ALA A 289 -8.21 7.80 14.62
N LEU A 290 -7.19 8.02 15.47
CA LEU A 290 -6.13 7.03 15.71
C LEU A 290 -6.68 5.71 16.27
N ASN A 291 -7.66 5.77 17.18
CA ASN A 291 -8.29 4.57 17.72
C ASN A 291 -9.07 3.80 16.64
N TYR A 292 -9.84 4.50 15.80
CA TYR A 292 -10.59 3.85 14.71
C TYR A 292 -9.66 3.24 13.65
N TYR A 293 -8.64 3.99 13.20
CA TYR A 293 -7.66 3.46 12.25
C TYR A 293 -6.85 2.30 12.81
N SER A 294 -6.61 2.28 14.13
CA SER A 294 -5.95 1.16 14.79
C SER A 294 -6.78 -0.12 14.73
N ILE A 295 -8.06 -0.02 15.09
CA ILE A 295 -8.99 -1.16 15.05
C ILE A 295 -9.18 -1.65 13.61
N GLU A 296 -9.35 -0.72 12.66
CA GLU A 296 -9.53 -1.04 11.25
C GLU A 296 -8.29 -1.73 10.67
N SER A 297 -7.10 -1.15 10.86
CA SER A 297 -5.85 -1.72 10.34
C SER A 297 -5.59 -3.10 10.94
N ALA A 298 -5.85 -3.28 12.25
CA ALA A 298 -5.71 -4.57 12.90
C ALA A 298 -6.66 -5.63 12.32
N LEU A 299 -7.93 -5.26 12.05
CA LEU A 299 -8.88 -6.16 11.42
C LEU A 299 -8.49 -6.50 9.98
N ALA A 300 -8.07 -5.52 9.19
CA ALA A 300 -7.67 -5.71 7.80
C ALA A 300 -6.43 -6.62 7.69
N LEU A 301 -5.40 -6.37 8.49
CA LEU A 301 -4.20 -7.21 8.56
C LEU A 301 -4.47 -8.60 9.13
N LEU A 302 -5.43 -8.75 10.04
CA LEU A 302 -5.86 -10.07 10.52
C LEU A 302 -6.49 -10.88 9.38
N VAL A 303 -7.32 -10.24 8.53
CA VAL A 303 -7.87 -10.90 7.34
C VAL A 303 -6.74 -11.29 6.38
N SER A 304 -5.80 -10.39 6.09
CA SER A 304 -4.65 -10.71 5.23
C SER A 304 -3.80 -11.85 5.79
N PHE A 305 -3.53 -11.85 7.10
CA PHE A 305 -2.82 -12.94 7.78
C PHE A 305 -3.53 -14.28 7.61
N VAL A 306 -4.86 -14.33 7.76
CA VAL A 306 -5.62 -15.58 7.61
C VAL A 306 -5.53 -16.10 6.17
N ILE A 307 -5.60 -15.21 5.18
CA ILE A 307 -5.44 -15.57 3.76
C ILE A 307 -4.05 -16.17 3.50
N ASN A 308 -3.00 -15.51 3.97
CA ASN A 308 -1.61 -15.95 3.84
C ASN A 308 -1.34 -17.26 4.60
N LEU A 309 -1.94 -17.41 5.78
CA LEU A 309 -1.89 -18.63 6.58
C LEU A 309 -2.53 -19.81 5.84
N PHE A 310 -3.69 -19.61 5.22
CA PHE A 310 -4.36 -20.64 4.42
C PHE A 310 -3.49 -21.06 3.24
N LEU A 311 -2.99 -20.08 2.48
CA LEU A 311 -2.09 -20.32 1.35
C LEU A 311 -0.86 -21.13 1.77
N THR A 312 -0.06 -20.59 2.70
CA THR A 312 1.17 -21.20 3.17
C THR A 312 0.94 -22.64 3.64
N THR A 313 -0.19 -22.88 4.32
CA THR A 313 -0.55 -24.21 4.83
C THR A 313 -0.87 -25.21 3.72
N VAL A 314 -1.61 -24.79 2.68
CA VAL A 314 -1.93 -25.64 1.53
C VAL A 314 -0.65 -26.14 0.88
N PHE A 315 0.32 -25.25 0.67
CA PHE A 315 1.61 -25.59 0.07
C PHE A 315 2.51 -26.39 1.03
N ALA A 316 2.48 -26.11 2.33
CA ALA A 316 3.15 -26.93 3.33
C ALA A 316 2.66 -28.37 3.33
N LYS A 317 1.35 -28.60 3.29
CA LYS A 317 0.79 -29.95 3.20
C LYS A 317 1.04 -30.60 1.83
N GLY A 318 1.00 -29.79 0.78
CA GLY A 318 1.14 -30.20 -0.61
C GLY A 318 2.56 -30.60 -1.01
N PHE A 319 3.59 -29.93 -0.49
CA PHE A 319 4.92 -30.03 -1.10
C PHE A 319 6.05 -30.21 -0.10
N TYR A 320 5.82 -30.02 1.20
CA TYR A 320 6.89 -30.20 2.17
C TYR A 320 7.47 -31.62 2.17
N GLY A 321 8.78 -31.71 1.98
CA GLY A 321 9.52 -32.97 1.89
C GLY A 321 9.51 -33.65 0.52
N THR A 322 8.97 -32.99 -0.52
CA THR A 322 9.02 -33.46 -1.91
C THR A 322 10.22 -32.87 -2.66
N GLU A 323 10.65 -33.52 -3.75
CA GLU A 323 11.75 -33.00 -4.59
C GLU A 323 11.33 -31.73 -5.36
N GLN A 324 10.03 -31.55 -5.58
CA GLN A 324 9.44 -30.40 -6.28
C GLN A 324 9.40 -29.13 -5.42
N ALA A 325 9.59 -29.25 -4.09
CA ALA A 325 9.46 -28.14 -3.15
C ALA A 325 10.42 -26.97 -3.43
N SER A 326 11.61 -27.23 -3.98
CA SER A 326 12.61 -26.19 -4.25
C SER A 326 12.35 -25.38 -5.51
N ASN A 327 11.49 -25.89 -6.40
CA ASN A 327 11.24 -25.28 -7.71
C ASN A 327 9.80 -24.77 -7.82
N ILE A 328 9.09 -24.65 -6.69
CA ILE A 328 7.72 -24.17 -6.68
C ILE A 328 7.70 -22.64 -6.91
N GLY A 329 6.84 -22.20 -7.81
CA GLY A 329 6.64 -20.79 -8.17
C GLY A 329 5.21 -20.55 -8.62
N LEU A 330 4.85 -19.29 -8.89
CA LEU A 330 3.48 -18.92 -9.26
C LEU A 330 2.99 -19.66 -10.53
N VAL A 331 3.91 -19.96 -11.46
CA VAL A 331 3.63 -20.58 -12.76
C VAL A 331 3.18 -22.04 -12.60
N ASN A 332 3.95 -22.83 -11.84
CA ASN A 332 3.74 -24.27 -11.72
C ASN A 332 2.86 -24.65 -10.51
N ALA A 333 2.70 -23.76 -9.54
CA ALA A 333 1.88 -23.96 -8.34
C ALA A 333 0.47 -24.46 -8.66
N GLY A 334 -0.21 -23.82 -9.61
CA GLY A 334 -1.57 -24.20 -9.99
C GLY A 334 -1.65 -25.61 -10.57
N GLN A 335 -0.71 -25.98 -11.44
CA GLN A 335 -0.68 -27.29 -12.09
C GLN A 335 -0.40 -28.40 -11.07
N TYR A 336 0.56 -28.17 -10.17
CA TYR A 336 0.88 -29.14 -9.14
C TYR A 336 -0.22 -29.30 -8.09
N LEU A 337 -0.95 -28.22 -7.77
CA LEU A 337 -2.14 -28.30 -6.93
C LEU A 337 -3.24 -29.16 -7.58
N GLU A 338 -3.45 -29.01 -8.88
CA GLU A 338 -4.41 -29.84 -9.63
C GLU A 338 -3.98 -31.30 -9.69
N GLU A 339 -2.69 -31.59 -9.91
CA GLU A 339 -2.19 -32.96 -9.90
C GLU A 339 -2.39 -33.65 -8.54
N LYS A 340 -2.17 -32.91 -7.45
CA LYS A 340 -2.21 -33.47 -6.09
C LYS A 340 -3.60 -33.54 -5.47
N TYR A 341 -4.43 -32.52 -5.72
CA TYR A 341 -5.73 -32.35 -5.06
C TYR A 341 -6.90 -32.25 -6.05
N GLY A 342 -6.65 -32.41 -7.35
CA GLY A 342 -7.69 -32.40 -8.38
C GLY A 342 -8.72 -33.50 -8.22
N GLY A 343 -9.80 -33.41 -9.00
CA GLY A 343 -10.93 -34.34 -8.97
C GLY A 343 -12.18 -33.84 -8.20
N GLY A 344 -12.18 -32.58 -7.76
CA GLY A 344 -13.35 -31.88 -7.22
C GLY A 344 -14.31 -31.38 -8.31
N VAL A 345 -15.43 -30.76 -7.89
CA VAL A 345 -16.46 -30.19 -8.80
C VAL A 345 -15.93 -28.98 -9.57
N LEU A 346 -15.02 -28.20 -8.97
CA LEU A 346 -14.29 -27.11 -9.60
C LEU A 346 -12.79 -27.45 -9.55
N PRO A 347 -12.06 -27.40 -10.69
CA PRO A 347 -10.61 -27.62 -10.68
C PRO A 347 -9.90 -26.57 -9.82
N ILE A 348 -9.02 -27.03 -8.93
CA ILE A 348 -8.26 -26.18 -8.00
C ILE A 348 -7.36 -25.22 -8.79
N LEU A 349 -6.89 -25.64 -9.97
CA LEU A 349 -6.18 -24.80 -10.92
C LEU A 349 -6.89 -23.47 -11.20
N TYR A 350 -8.21 -23.51 -11.44
CA TYR A 350 -8.98 -22.29 -11.73
C TYR A 350 -9.21 -21.44 -10.49
N ILE A 351 -9.40 -22.08 -9.32
CA ILE A 351 -9.53 -21.38 -8.03
C ILE A 351 -8.24 -20.60 -7.73
N TRP A 352 -7.08 -21.24 -7.95
CA TRP A 352 -5.76 -20.60 -7.89
C TRP A 352 -5.66 -19.43 -8.86
N GLY A 353 -6.01 -19.64 -10.14
CA GLY A 353 -5.97 -18.58 -11.16
C GLY A 353 -6.87 -17.39 -10.83
N ILE A 354 -8.08 -17.60 -10.33
CA ILE A 354 -9.01 -16.52 -9.92
C ILE A 354 -8.44 -15.75 -8.72
N GLY A 355 -7.90 -16.45 -7.72
CA GLY A 355 -7.27 -15.82 -6.56
C GLY A 355 -6.04 -14.99 -6.95
N LEU A 356 -5.16 -15.55 -7.79
CA LEU A 356 -3.95 -14.89 -8.26
C LEU A 356 -4.26 -13.67 -9.16
N LEU A 357 -5.28 -13.77 -10.02
CA LEU A 357 -5.73 -12.62 -10.81
C LEU A 357 -6.27 -11.52 -9.88
N SER A 358 -7.10 -11.88 -8.90
CA SER A 358 -7.64 -10.91 -7.94
C SER A 358 -6.54 -10.19 -7.16
N ALA A 359 -5.49 -10.92 -6.75
CA ALA A 359 -4.30 -10.36 -6.11
C ALA A 359 -3.59 -9.33 -7.02
N GLY A 360 -3.24 -9.74 -8.25
CA GLY A 360 -2.51 -8.85 -9.17
C GLY A 360 -3.31 -7.62 -9.58
N GLN A 361 -4.62 -7.75 -9.80
CA GLN A 361 -5.51 -6.63 -10.09
C GLN A 361 -5.62 -5.67 -8.90
N SER A 362 -5.78 -6.19 -7.68
CA SER A 362 -5.89 -5.36 -6.48
C SER A 362 -4.60 -4.57 -6.20
N SER A 363 -3.45 -5.20 -6.39
CA SER A 363 -2.16 -4.58 -6.17
C SER A 363 -1.85 -3.49 -7.21
N THR A 364 -2.24 -3.70 -8.49
CA THR A 364 -2.12 -2.67 -9.55
C THR A 364 -2.74 -1.34 -9.15
N ILE A 365 -3.94 -1.39 -8.57
CA ILE A 365 -4.63 -0.19 -8.13
C ILE A 365 -3.83 0.46 -6.98
N THR A 366 -3.45 -0.32 -5.98
CA THR A 366 -2.68 0.13 -4.82
C THR A 366 -1.33 0.76 -5.22
N GLY A 367 -0.60 0.17 -6.17
CA GLY A 367 0.65 0.70 -6.70
C GLY A 367 0.47 2.05 -7.38
N THR A 368 -0.58 2.24 -8.17
CA THR A 368 -0.86 3.55 -8.77
C THR A 368 -1.11 4.64 -7.72
N TYR A 369 -1.82 4.34 -6.63
CA TYR A 369 -2.01 5.26 -5.51
C TYR A 369 -0.72 5.55 -4.75
N ALA A 370 0.03 4.50 -4.38
CA ALA A 370 1.28 4.63 -3.65
C ALA A 370 2.26 5.52 -4.41
N GLY A 371 2.37 5.30 -5.72
CA GLY A 371 3.08 6.18 -6.60
C GLY A 371 2.62 7.63 -6.45
N GLN A 372 1.33 7.91 -6.70
CA GLN A 372 0.77 9.27 -6.67
C GLN A 372 1.26 10.07 -5.46
N PHE A 373 1.21 9.47 -4.26
CA PHE A 373 1.69 10.09 -3.03
C PHE A 373 3.21 10.18 -2.93
N ILE A 374 3.96 9.18 -3.37
CA ILE A 374 5.44 9.23 -3.36
C ILE A 374 5.95 10.40 -4.21
N MET A 375 5.53 10.50 -5.47
CA MET A 375 6.04 11.56 -6.36
C MET A 375 5.48 12.94 -6.01
N GLY A 376 4.20 13.03 -5.63
CA GLY A 376 3.60 14.27 -5.18
C GLY A 376 4.27 14.80 -3.91
N GLY A 377 4.58 13.92 -2.95
CA GLY A 377 5.23 14.31 -1.70
C GLY A 377 6.71 14.67 -1.84
N PHE A 378 7.48 13.84 -2.56
CA PHE A 378 8.92 14.04 -2.68
C PHE A 378 9.33 15.09 -3.73
N LEU A 379 8.64 15.14 -4.88
CA LEU A 379 9.03 16.01 -5.99
C LEU A 379 8.08 17.18 -6.22
N ASP A 380 6.92 17.23 -5.55
CA ASP A 380 5.87 18.23 -5.78
C ASP A 380 5.43 18.30 -7.27
N LEU A 381 5.58 17.17 -7.98
CA LEU A 381 5.27 17.05 -9.39
C LEU A 381 3.81 16.63 -9.57
N ARG A 382 2.99 17.58 -10.01
CA ARG A 382 1.58 17.36 -10.36
C ARG A 382 1.42 16.81 -11.77
N LEU A 383 1.69 15.51 -11.95
CA LEU A 383 1.37 14.81 -13.20
C LEU A 383 -0.10 14.36 -13.23
N LYS A 384 -0.68 14.29 -14.44
CA LYS A 384 -2.00 13.69 -14.64
C LYS A 384 -1.95 12.20 -14.29
N LYS A 385 -2.97 11.69 -13.59
CA LYS A 385 -3.04 10.30 -13.09
C LYS A 385 -2.72 9.25 -14.15
N TRP A 386 -3.39 9.35 -15.31
CA TRP A 386 -3.21 8.42 -16.42
C TRP A 386 -1.79 8.42 -17.02
N LEU A 387 -1.18 9.59 -17.15
CA LEU A 387 0.16 9.72 -17.72
C LEU A 387 1.19 9.09 -16.78
N ARG A 388 1.01 9.29 -15.48
CA ARG A 388 1.88 8.69 -14.47
C ARG A 388 1.76 7.17 -14.47
N ALA A 389 0.55 6.65 -14.35
CA ALA A 389 0.31 5.21 -14.32
C ALA A 389 0.83 4.53 -15.60
N LEU A 390 0.71 5.19 -16.75
CA LEU A 390 1.31 4.73 -18.01
C LEU A 390 2.85 4.70 -17.95
N ILE A 391 3.49 5.72 -17.39
CA ILE A 391 4.95 5.76 -17.26
C ILE A 391 5.44 4.64 -16.33
N THR A 392 4.87 4.53 -15.12
CA THR A 392 5.26 3.49 -14.16
C THR A 392 5.00 2.09 -14.71
N ARG A 393 3.83 1.87 -15.33
CA ARG A 393 3.54 0.59 -16.00
C ARG A 393 4.49 0.32 -17.16
N SER A 394 4.90 1.32 -17.94
CA SER A 394 5.87 1.10 -19.01
C SER A 394 7.21 0.59 -18.46
N PHE A 395 7.65 1.11 -17.32
CA PHE A 395 8.88 0.65 -16.66
C PHE A 395 8.76 -0.77 -16.08
N ALA A 396 7.57 -1.24 -15.73
CA ALA A 396 7.36 -2.63 -15.32
C ALA A 396 7.15 -3.59 -16.51
N ILE A 397 6.34 -3.17 -17.49
CA ILE A 397 5.99 -3.99 -18.66
C ILE A 397 7.21 -4.24 -19.54
N VAL A 398 8.08 -3.25 -19.77
CA VAL A 398 9.22 -3.42 -20.68
C VAL A 398 10.18 -4.54 -20.20
N PRO A 399 10.68 -4.54 -18.95
CA PRO A 399 11.47 -5.65 -18.43
C PRO A 399 10.71 -6.99 -18.50
N THR A 400 9.44 -7.02 -18.09
CA THR A 400 8.64 -8.25 -18.08
C THR A 400 8.42 -8.81 -19.50
N MET A 401 8.16 -7.94 -20.48
CA MET A 401 8.03 -8.32 -21.89
C MET A 401 9.33 -8.81 -22.48
N ILE A 402 10.46 -8.19 -22.14
CA ILE A 402 11.79 -8.67 -22.56
C ILE A 402 12.01 -10.08 -22.03
N VAL A 403 11.71 -10.31 -20.75
CA VAL A 403 11.86 -11.63 -20.14
C VAL A 403 10.91 -12.66 -20.79
N ALA A 404 9.64 -12.29 -20.98
CA ALA A 404 8.64 -13.17 -21.60
C ALA A 404 8.96 -13.53 -23.06
N LEU A 405 9.52 -12.60 -23.84
CA LEU A 405 9.84 -12.82 -25.26
C LEU A 405 11.18 -13.51 -25.48
N LEU A 406 12.23 -13.13 -24.75
CA LEU A 406 13.57 -13.69 -24.93
C LEU A 406 13.72 -15.07 -24.27
N PHE A 407 13.02 -15.33 -23.17
CA PHE A 407 13.16 -16.55 -22.38
C PHE A 407 11.90 -17.41 -22.41
N ASN A 408 11.27 -17.50 -23.60
CA ASN A 408 10.01 -18.17 -23.92
C ASN A 408 9.94 -19.70 -23.58
N THR A 409 10.74 -20.20 -22.65
CA THR A 409 10.87 -21.63 -22.30
C THR A 409 11.37 -21.93 -20.89
N SER A 410 11.62 -20.95 -20.02
CA SER A 410 12.21 -21.18 -18.70
C SER A 410 11.40 -20.52 -17.59
N GLU A 411 10.41 -21.25 -17.05
CA GLU A 411 9.66 -20.88 -15.84
C GLU A 411 10.62 -20.47 -14.70
N ALA A 412 11.75 -21.18 -14.61
CA ALA A 412 12.82 -20.90 -13.65
C ALA A 412 13.42 -19.48 -13.75
N THR A 413 13.37 -18.81 -14.89
CA THR A 413 13.91 -17.44 -15.02
C THR A 413 12.95 -16.39 -14.46
N LEU A 414 11.63 -16.64 -14.52
CA LEU A 414 10.63 -15.78 -13.89
C LEU A 414 10.67 -15.92 -12.37
N ASP A 415 10.81 -17.15 -11.87
CA ASP A 415 10.97 -17.40 -10.44
C ASP A 415 12.24 -16.69 -9.90
N VAL A 416 13.37 -16.79 -10.63
CA VAL A 416 14.59 -16.05 -10.27
C VAL A 416 14.37 -14.54 -10.28
N LEU A 417 13.66 -14.00 -11.27
CA LEU A 417 13.35 -12.57 -11.31
C LEU A 417 12.53 -12.16 -10.07
N ASN A 418 11.50 -12.91 -9.71
CA ASN A 418 10.68 -12.65 -8.54
C ASN A 418 11.47 -12.73 -7.23
N GLU A 419 12.37 -13.71 -7.09
CA GLU A 419 13.28 -13.79 -5.95
C GLU A 419 14.15 -12.52 -5.83
N TRP A 420 14.72 -12.04 -6.92
CA TRP A 420 15.50 -10.79 -6.93
C TRP A 420 14.65 -9.55 -6.60
N LEU A 421 13.40 -9.53 -7.03
CA LEU A 421 12.45 -8.46 -6.68
C LEU A 421 12.14 -8.46 -5.18
N ASN A 422 11.94 -9.63 -4.56
CA ASN A 422 11.77 -9.75 -3.12
C ASN A 422 13.02 -9.30 -2.33
N VAL A 423 14.22 -9.61 -2.84
CA VAL A 423 15.48 -9.10 -2.28
C VAL A 423 15.57 -7.59 -2.40
N LEU A 424 15.16 -7.03 -3.54
CA LEU A 424 15.11 -5.57 -3.76
C LEU A 424 14.18 -4.89 -2.75
N GLN A 425 12.99 -5.44 -2.50
CA GLN A 425 12.06 -4.93 -1.47
C GLN A 425 12.72 -4.94 -0.09
N SER A 426 13.41 -6.03 0.26
CA SER A 426 14.11 -6.17 1.54
C SER A 426 15.18 -5.10 1.77
N ILE A 427 15.94 -4.75 0.72
CA ILE A 427 16.96 -3.68 0.75
C ILE A 427 16.33 -2.30 0.97
N GLN A 428 15.08 -2.11 0.53
CA GLN A 428 14.38 -0.83 0.61
C GLN A 428 13.70 -0.59 1.96
N ILE A 429 13.44 -1.63 2.76
CA ILE A 429 12.80 -1.53 4.08
C ILE A 429 13.44 -0.43 4.95
N PRO A 430 14.78 -0.38 5.14
CA PRO A 430 15.39 0.64 5.98
C PRO A 430 15.14 2.07 5.49
N PHE A 431 15.02 2.28 4.18
CA PHE A 431 14.80 3.60 3.60
C PHE A 431 13.38 4.13 3.84
N ALA A 432 12.41 3.26 4.11
CA ALA A 432 11.06 3.67 4.54
C ALA A 432 10.95 3.74 6.07
N LEU A 433 11.53 2.77 6.78
CA LEU A 433 11.42 2.67 8.24
C LEU A 433 12.23 3.73 8.99
N ILE A 434 13.48 3.99 8.59
CA ILE A 434 14.33 4.96 9.30
C ILE A 434 13.68 6.35 9.30
N PRO A 435 13.19 6.89 8.16
CA PRO A 435 12.45 8.15 8.18
C PRO A 435 11.17 8.10 9.00
N LEU A 436 10.39 7.01 8.91
CA LEU A 436 9.16 6.86 9.69
C LEU A 436 9.44 6.96 11.19
N LEU A 437 10.36 6.14 11.72
CA LEU A 437 10.71 6.12 13.13
C LEU A 437 11.26 7.48 13.59
N THR A 438 12.14 8.07 12.79
CA THR A 438 12.73 9.38 13.10
C THR A 438 11.68 10.48 13.21
N LEU A 439 10.72 10.51 12.27
CA LEU A 439 9.69 11.54 12.21
C LEU A 439 8.61 11.36 13.28
N VAL A 440 8.25 10.11 13.60
CA VAL A 440 7.33 9.76 14.70
C VAL A 440 7.92 10.12 16.07
N SER A 441 9.24 10.07 16.23
CA SER A 441 9.92 10.40 17.48
C SER A 441 10.17 11.90 17.67
N LYS A 442 9.99 12.73 16.64
CA LYS A 442 10.22 14.18 16.69
C LYS A 442 9.09 14.92 17.40
N GLU A 443 9.42 15.59 18.50
CA GLU A 443 8.46 16.33 19.32
C GLU A 443 7.85 17.54 18.59
N HIS A 444 8.63 18.22 17.74
CA HIS A 444 8.13 19.38 16.99
C HIS A 444 7.09 19.00 15.91
N LEU A 445 7.11 17.76 15.42
CA LEU A 445 6.15 17.25 14.43
C LEU A 445 4.93 16.63 15.10
N MET A 446 5.15 15.76 16.10
CA MET A 446 4.09 14.94 16.69
C MET A 446 3.41 15.60 17.89
N GLY A 447 4.04 16.60 18.51
CA GLY A 447 3.53 17.26 19.71
C GLY A 447 3.16 16.25 20.81
N SER A 448 1.89 16.29 21.26
CA SER A 448 1.37 15.38 22.29
C SER A 448 1.15 13.93 21.82
N PHE A 449 1.28 13.64 20.53
CA PHE A 449 1.08 12.30 19.95
C PHE A 449 2.40 11.56 19.66
N ARG A 450 3.51 12.06 20.19
CA ARG A 450 4.84 11.43 20.10
C ARG A 450 4.84 10.03 20.70
N VAL A 451 5.57 9.12 20.07
CA VAL A 451 5.77 7.76 20.58
C VAL A 451 6.88 7.74 21.63
N SER A 452 6.65 7.02 22.74
CA SER A 452 7.67 6.85 23.78
C SER A 452 8.82 5.94 23.32
N PRO A 453 10.06 6.13 23.83
CA PRO A 453 11.25 5.39 23.39
C PRO A 453 11.18 3.86 23.50
N ILE A 454 10.23 3.31 24.26
CA ILE A 454 10.06 1.86 24.44
C ILE A 454 9.54 1.17 23.17
N LEU A 455 8.67 1.84 22.40
CA LEU A 455 8.23 1.36 21.09
C LEU A 455 9.37 1.46 20.05
N GLU A 456 10.24 2.47 20.20
CA GLU A 456 11.44 2.66 19.39
C GLU A 456 12.46 1.52 19.60
N VAL A 457 12.59 1.02 20.83
CA VAL A 457 13.49 -0.11 21.17
C VAL A 457 12.95 -1.46 20.70
N CYS A 458 11.62 -1.68 20.74
CA CYS A 458 11.01 -2.92 20.23
C CYS A 458 11.03 -3.08 18.70
N GLU A 459 11.24 -1.99 17.94
CA GLU A 459 11.32 -2.04 16.46
C GLU A 459 12.77 -2.06 15.93
N ILE A 460 13.77 -1.73 16.76
CA ILE A 460 15.19 -1.72 16.39
C ILE A 460 15.92 -3.01 16.81
N GLN A 461 15.39 -3.76 17.79
CA GLN A 461 15.90 -5.08 18.21
C GLN A 461 15.16 -6.22 17.55
#